data_AF-A0A822XND7-F1
#
_entry.id   AF-A0A822XND7-F1
#
_cell.length_a   1.000
_cell.length_b   1.000
_cell.length_c   1.000
_cell.angle_alpha   90.00
_cell.angle_beta   90.00
_cell.angle_gamma   90.00
#
_symmetry.space_group_name_H-M   'P 1'
#
loop_
_entity.id
_entity.type
_entity.pdbx_description
1 polymer ?
#
loop_
_entity_poly.entity_id
_entity_poly.type
_entity_poly.pdbx_seq_one_letter_code
_entity_poly.pdbx_strand_id
1 'polypeptide(L)'
;MPRQAPNSGKKMGRPARLFASCSLLLASLFAYSASVQLDDPDWYLWLPLYACASVVNLVRATFKSKTISRRIAKFAFCLGVSLLLKVVMEAYLHGLAGFWSLDLRKRVVREKMGSFFVVISMFLQLEALSIQKKDPLPADKMVVPTHVDFGMAILVAVSCVLSFVFFVFVKEDMEL
;
A
#
# COMPACT_ATOMS: atom_id res chain seq x y z
N MET A 1 -40.57 17.45 -34.15
CA MET A 1 -40.33 17.19 -32.71
C MET A 1 -38.87 16.77 -32.51
N PRO A 2 -38.02 17.54 -31.82
CA PRO A 2 -36.73 17.03 -31.38
C PRO A 2 -36.87 16.37 -30.00
N ARG A 3 -36.48 15.10 -29.86
CA ARG A 3 -36.31 14.46 -28.54
C ARG A 3 -34.95 14.87 -27.98
N GLN A 4 -34.97 15.55 -26.84
CA GLN A 4 -33.81 15.76 -25.98
C GLN A 4 -33.29 14.43 -25.41
N ALA A 5 -31.98 14.37 -25.21
CA ALA A 5 -31.22 13.25 -24.66
C ALA A 5 -31.57 12.92 -23.20
N PRO A 6 -31.19 11.73 -22.69
CA PRO A 6 -30.77 11.58 -21.32
C PRO A 6 -29.25 11.74 -21.20
N ASN A 7 -28.89 12.76 -20.44
CA ASN A 7 -27.57 13.10 -19.91
C ASN A 7 -26.96 11.88 -19.17
N SER A 8 -26.08 11.11 -19.82
CA SER A 8 -25.30 10.09 -19.12
C SER A 8 -24.18 10.81 -18.36
N GLY A 9 -24.34 10.92 -17.05
CA GLY A 9 -23.34 11.51 -16.15
C GLY A 9 -21.97 10.87 -16.33
N LYS A 10 -21.10 11.50 -17.12
CA LYS A 10 -19.67 11.25 -17.11
C LYS A 10 -19.19 11.61 -15.71
N LYS A 11 -18.97 10.61 -14.85
CA LYS A 11 -18.14 10.77 -13.65
C LYS A 11 -16.76 11.22 -14.14
N MET A 12 -16.51 12.52 -14.02
CA MET A 12 -15.26 13.17 -14.38
C MET A 12 -14.17 12.60 -13.47
N GLY A 13 -13.37 11.66 -13.99
CA GLY A 13 -12.20 11.17 -13.27
C GLY A 13 -11.28 12.34 -12.95
N ARG A 14 -10.87 12.48 -11.69
CA ARG A 14 -9.84 13.45 -11.33
C ARG A 14 -8.54 13.06 -12.04
N PRO A 15 -7.71 14.02 -12.48
CA PRO A 15 -6.43 13.71 -13.09
C PRO A 15 -5.60 12.88 -12.11
N ALA A 16 -4.97 11.79 -12.58
CA ALA A 16 -4.28 10.78 -11.78
C ALA A 16 -3.06 11.29 -10.98
N ARG A 17 -2.86 12.61 -10.87
CA ARG A 17 -1.82 13.26 -10.09
C ARG A 17 -1.92 12.92 -8.61
N LEU A 18 -3.11 12.94 -8.03
CA LEU A 18 -3.30 12.56 -6.62
C LEU A 18 -2.87 11.12 -6.36
N PHE A 19 -3.35 10.17 -7.16
CA PHE A 19 -2.92 8.78 -7.05
C PHE A 19 -1.41 8.63 -7.26
N ALA A 20 -0.83 9.32 -8.25
CA ALA A 20 0.59 9.25 -8.53
C ALA A 20 1.43 9.77 -7.35
N SER A 21 1.08 10.93 -6.80
CA SER A 21 1.71 11.48 -5.60
C SER A 21 1.53 10.53 -4.40
N CYS A 22 0.33 9.99 -4.19
CA CYS A 22 0.06 9.02 -3.14
C CYS A 22 0.89 7.75 -3.29
N SER A 23 1.03 7.25 -4.52
CA SER A 23 1.86 6.08 -4.83
C SER A 23 3.33 6.37 -4.54
N LEU A 24 3.84 7.54 -4.92
CA LEU A 24 5.22 7.92 -4.62
C LEU A 24 5.47 8.01 -3.11
N LEU A 25 4.55 8.62 -2.36
CA LEU A 25 4.64 8.68 -0.90
C LEU A 25 4.62 7.29 -0.27
N LEU A 26 3.73 6.40 -0.71
CA LEU A 26 3.71 5.00 -0.26
C LEU A 26 4.99 4.25 -0.64
N ALA A 27 5.55 4.50 -1.83
CA ALA A 27 6.82 3.90 -2.23
C ALA A 27 7.95 4.29 -1.28
N SER A 28 8.02 5.57 -0.91
CA SER A 28 9.00 6.08 0.06
C SER A 28 8.77 5.50 1.45
N LEU A 29 7.52 5.42 1.92
CA LEU A 29 7.19 4.81 3.22
C LEU A 29 7.59 3.33 3.26
N PHE A 30 7.29 2.56 2.21
CA PHE A 30 7.69 1.15 2.16
C PHE A 30 9.20 0.96 2.02
N ALA A 31 9.89 1.83 1.27
CA ALA A 31 11.35 1.81 1.23
C ALA A 31 11.95 2.11 2.60
N TYR A 32 11.39 3.08 3.34
CA TYR A 32 11.79 3.36 4.71
C TYR A 32 11.51 2.17 5.64
N SER A 33 10.31 1.58 5.60
CA SER A 33 10.01 0.36 6.36
C SER A 33 11.03 -0.73 6.09
N ALA A 34 11.31 -1.01 4.81
CA ALA A 34 12.29 -2.01 4.38
C ALA A 34 13.68 -1.77 4.98
N SER A 35 14.10 -0.50 5.09
CA SER A 35 15.39 -0.14 5.68
C SER A 35 15.44 -0.42 7.19
N VAL A 36 14.37 -0.12 7.91
CA VAL A 36 14.29 -0.33 9.38
C VAL A 36 14.21 -1.82 9.73
N GLN A 37 13.69 -2.66 8.84
CA GLN A 37 13.58 -4.09 9.07
C GLN A 37 14.86 -4.87 8.83
N LEU A 38 15.93 -4.24 8.32
CA LEU A 38 17.22 -4.91 8.19
C LEU A 38 17.82 -5.29 9.55
N ASP A 39 17.44 -4.57 10.61
CA ASP A 39 17.89 -4.81 11.98
C ASP A 39 17.06 -5.90 12.70
N ASP A 40 15.98 -6.39 12.09
CA ASP A 40 15.12 -7.43 12.68
C ASP A 40 15.63 -8.85 12.34
N PRO A 41 15.48 -9.84 13.25
CA PRO A 41 15.95 -11.20 13.02
C PRO A 41 15.24 -11.92 11.85
N ASP A 42 14.03 -11.46 11.46
CA ASP A 42 13.28 -12.00 10.31
C ASP A 42 13.30 -11.08 9.08
N TRP A 43 14.33 -10.24 8.94
CA TRP A 43 14.47 -9.28 7.85
C TRP A 43 14.26 -9.90 6.46
N TYR A 44 14.64 -11.16 6.28
CA TYR A 44 14.55 -11.89 4.99
C TYR A 44 13.11 -12.09 4.49
N LEU A 45 12.09 -12.02 5.35
CA LEU A 45 10.68 -12.09 4.95
C LEU A 45 10.10 -10.70 4.66
N TRP A 46 10.46 -9.74 5.49
CA TRP A 46 9.92 -8.39 5.45
C TRP A 46 10.56 -7.54 4.35
N LEU A 47 11.88 -7.62 4.19
CA LEU A 47 12.62 -6.86 3.18
C LEU A 47 12.09 -7.12 1.76
N PRO A 48 11.90 -8.37 1.28
CA PRO A 48 11.32 -8.60 -0.04
C PRO A 48 9.89 -8.09 -0.18
N LEU A 49 9.08 -8.19 0.88
CA LEU A 49 7.69 -7.70 0.88
C LEU A 49 7.66 -6.18 0.64
N TYR A 50 8.35 -5.41 1.49
CA TYR A 50 8.35 -3.95 1.40
C TYR A 50 9.11 -3.43 0.19
N ALA A 51 10.21 -4.09 -0.21
CA ALA A 51 10.93 -3.75 -1.44
C ALA A 51 10.03 -3.93 -2.66
N CYS A 52 9.33 -5.07 -2.79
CA CYS A 52 8.41 -5.28 -3.90
C CYS A 52 7.23 -4.30 -3.87
N ALA A 53 6.68 -4.01 -2.69
CA ALA A 53 5.61 -3.01 -2.53
C ALA A 53 6.07 -1.60 -2.93
N SER A 54 7.29 -1.21 -2.53
CA SER A 54 7.92 0.06 -2.90
C SER A 54 8.12 0.13 -4.41
N VAL A 55 8.71 -0.92 -5.01
CA VAL A 55 8.90 -1.04 -6.45
C VAL A 55 7.57 -0.90 -7.18
N VAL A 56 6.50 -1.64 -6.82
CA VAL A 56 5.20 -1.53 -7.50
C VAL A 56 4.62 -0.11 -7.45
N ASN A 57 4.72 0.55 -6.29
CA ASN A 57 4.24 1.92 -6.11
C ASN A 57 5.10 2.96 -6.87
N LEU A 58 6.41 2.72 -7.03
CA LEU A 58 7.33 3.54 -7.80
C LEU A 58 7.23 3.30 -9.32
N VAL A 59 7.05 2.04 -9.72
CA VAL A 59 7.09 1.53 -11.09
C VAL A 59 5.99 2.16 -11.96
N ARG A 60 4.89 2.60 -11.36
CA ARG A 60 3.83 3.33 -12.04
C ARG A 60 4.29 4.71 -12.56
N ALA A 61 5.33 5.29 -11.97
CA ALA A 61 5.94 6.53 -12.45
C ALA A 61 6.96 6.30 -13.59
N THR A 62 7.55 5.10 -13.69
CA THR A 62 8.80 4.90 -14.46
C THR A 62 8.78 3.77 -15.50
N PHE A 63 7.97 2.72 -15.39
CA PHE A 63 8.08 1.54 -16.27
C PHE A 63 6.97 1.40 -17.31
N LYS A 64 7.38 1.01 -18.52
CA LYS A 64 6.50 0.74 -19.68
C LYS A 64 5.72 -0.58 -19.61
N SER A 65 6.13 -1.56 -18.78
CA SER A 65 5.57 -2.93 -18.81
C SER A 65 4.55 -3.21 -17.70
N LYS A 66 3.27 -3.09 -18.04
CA LYS A 66 2.13 -3.42 -17.14
C LYS A 66 2.14 -4.89 -16.70
N THR A 67 2.68 -5.80 -17.51
CA THR A 67 2.71 -7.25 -17.21
C THR A 67 3.65 -7.58 -16.05
N ILE A 68 4.85 -6.97 -16.04
CA ILE A 68 5.84 -7.19 -14.98
C ILE A 68 5.33 -6.59 -13.67
N SER A 69 4.86 -5.33 -13.71
CA SER A 69 4.26 -4.67 -12.54
C SER A 69 3.12 -5.49 -11.94
N ARG A 70 2.22 -6.03 -12.77
CA ARG A 70 1.12 -6.90 -12.31
C ARG A 70 1.61 -8.19 -11.65
N ARG A 71 2.66 -8.84 -12.20
CA ARG A 71 3.24 -10.05 -11.59
C ARG A 71 3.87 -9.75 -10.24
N ILE A 72 4.67 -8.71 -10.15
CA ILE A 72 5.30 -8.28 -8.89
C ILE A 72 4.22 -7.89 -7.86
N ALA A 73 3.19 -7.15 -8.27
CA ALA A 73 2.09 -6.77 -7.38
C ALA A 73 1.31 -7.99 -6.86
N LYS A 74 1.03 -9.00 -7.71
CA LYS A 74 0.41 -10.25 -7.26
C LYS A 74 1.30 -11.04 -6.31
N PHE A 75 2.61 -11.08 -6.58
CA PHE A 75 3.58 -11.73 -5.72
C PHE A 75 3.63 -11.04 -4.34
N ALA A 76 3.81 -9.71 -4.32
CA ALA A 76 3.81 -8.90 -3.10
C ALA A 76 2.48 -9.00 -2.34
N PHE A 77 1.35 -9.05 -3.05
CA PHE A 77 0.03 -9.26 -2.43
C PHE A 77 -0.06 -10.62 -1.75
N CYS A 78 0.33 -11.69 -2.45
CA CYS A 78 0.33 -13.05 -1.89
C CYS A 78 1.24 -13.14 -0.66
N LEU A 79 2.46 -12.63 -0.78
CA LEU A 79 3.44 -12.58 0.32
C LEU A 79 2.90 -11.76 1.50
N GLY A 80 2.28 -10.61 1.24
CA GLY A 80 1.67 -9.76 2.25
C GLY A 80 0.54 -10.46 3.00
N VAL A 81 -0.33 -11.19 2.29
CA VAL A 81 -1.40 -12.00 2.90
C VAL A 81 -0.80 -13.14 3.74
N SER A 82 0.22 -13.85 3.23
CA SER A 82 0.88 -14.93 3.97
C SER A 82 1.53 -14.42 5.26
N LEU A 83 2.21 -13.27 5.23
CA LEU A 83 2.83 -12.67 6.41
C LEU A 83 1.80 -12.08 7.38
N LEU A 84 0.71 -11.50 6.86
CA LEU A 84 -0.39 -11.08 7.71
C LEU A 84 -0.99 -12.28 8.45
N LEU A 85 -1.21 -13.40 7.76
CA LEU A 85 -1.70 -14.63 8.37
C LEU A 85 -0.71 -15.17 9.41
N LYS A 86 0.61 -15.17 9.12
CA LYS A 86 1.65 -15.54 10.09
C LYS A 86 1.48 -14.74 11.38
N VAL A 87 1.43 -13.42 11.29
CA VAL A 87 1.34 -12.52 12.45
C VAL A 87 0.01 -12.69 13.21
N VAL A 88 -1.08 -12.94 12.50
CA VAL A 88 -2.38 -13.26 13.11
C VAL A 88 -2.33 -14.57 13.88
N MET A 89 -1.71 -15.61 13.32
CA MET A 89 -1.55 -16.91 13.99
C MET A 89 -0.67 -16.79 15.23
N GLU A 90 0.42 -16.04 15.16
CA GLU A 90 1.30 -15.77 16.31
C GLU A 90 0.56 -15.02 17.42
N ALA A 91 -0.22 -14.00 17.08
CA ALA A 91 -1.07 -13.29 18.02
C ALA A 91 -2.18 -14.18 18.62
N TYR A 92 -2.72 -15.13 17.86
CA TYR A 92 -3.69 -16.11 18.36
C TYR A 92 -3.05 -17.06 19.38
N LEU A 93 -1.84 -17.56 19.09
CA LEU A 93 -1.10 -18.46 19.98
C LEU A 93 -0.71 -17.78 21.31
N HIS A 94 -0.38 -16.49 21.28
CA HIS A 94 -0.07 -15.69 22.47
C HIS A 94 -1.32 -15.13 23.20
N GLY A 95 -2.54 -15.41 22.69
CA GLY A 95 -3.82 -15.05 23.31
C GLY A 95 -4.48 -13.76 22.78
N LEU A 96 -5.81 -13.70 22.89
CA LEU A 96 -6.68 -12.62 22.34
C LEU A 96 -6.29 -11.19 22.77
N ALA A 97 -5.71 -11.02 23.96
CA ALA A 97 -5.22 -9.72 24.44
C ALA A 97 -4.04 -9.19 23.59
N GLY A 98 -3.20 -10.09 23.06
CA GLY A 98 -2.14 -9.73 22.12
C GLY A 98 -2.66 -9.33 20.75
N PHE A 99 -3.77 -9.93 20.30
CA PHE A 99 -4.39 -9.63 19.01
C PHE A 99 -5.01 -8.22 18.92
N TRP A 100 -5.64 -7.76 20.01
CA TRP A 100 -6.23 -6.41 20.09
C TRP A 100 -5.24 -5.34 20.55
N SER A 101 -4.06 -5.73 21.04
CA SER A 101 -3.01 -4.79 21.40
C SER A 101 -2.58 -4.03 20.15
N LEU A 102 -2.79 -2.72 20.15
CA LEU A 102 -2.28 -1.78 19.13
C LEU A 102 -1.02 -1.07 19.62
N ASP A 103 -0.29 -1.70 20.54
CA ASP A 103 0.94 -1.14 21.08
C ASP A 103 2.06 -1.23 20.04
N LEU A 104 2.32 -0.11 19.35
CA LEU A 104 3.33 0.01 18.30
C LEU A 104 4.76 -0.20 18.80
N ARG A 105 5.00 -0.21 20.12
CA ARG A 105 6.27 -0.68 20.70
C ARG A 105 6.52 -2.14 20.39
N LYS A 106 5.46 -2.96 20.36
CA LYS A 106 5.58 -4.39 20.07
C LYS A 106 5.81 -4.60 18.58
N ARG A 107 6.86 -5.35 18.28
CA ARG A 107 7.26 -5.73 16.92
C ARG A 107 6.10 -6.37 16.14
N VAL A 108 5.37 -7.29 16.77
CA VAL A 108 4.22 -8.02 16.19
C VAL A 108 3.13 -7.06 15.69
N VAL A 109 2.88 -5.94 16.39
CA VAL A 109 1.87 -4.95 15.97
C VAL A 109 2.35 -4.17 14.76
N ARG A 110 3.63 -3.79 14.71
CA ARG A 110 4.20 -3.12 13.53
C ARG A 110 4.18 -4.02 12.30
N GLU A 111 4.52 -5.28 12.48
CA GLU A 111 4.49 -6.31 11.43
C GLU A 111 3.06 -6.55 10.91
N LYS A 112 2.07 -6.62 11.81
CA LYS A 112 0.64 -6.71 11.47
C LYS A 112 0.17 -5.51 10.66
N MET A 113 0.45 -4.30 11.15
CA MET A 113 0.01 -3.06 10.50
C MET A 113 0.69 -2.85 9.16
N GLY A 114 2.00 -3.11 9.08
CA GLY A 114 2.78 -2.95 7.86
C GLY A 114 2.40 -3.96 6.78
N SER A 115 2.24 -5.25 7.12
CA SER A 115 1.71 -6.25 6.17
C SER A 115 0.31 -5.91 5.69
N PHE A 116 -0.56 -5.46 6.59
CA PHE A 116 -1.91 -5.01 6.24
C PHE A 116 -1.91 -3.83 5.25
N PHE A 117 -1.07 -2.82 5.47
CA PHE A 117 -0.93 -1.69 4.54
C PHE A 117 -0.37 -2.11 3.18
N VAL A 118 0.58 -3.05 3.13
CA VAL A 118 1.07 -3.60 1.87
C VAL A 118 -0.05 -4.32 1.11
N VAL A 119 -0.85 -5.14 1.80
CA VAL A 119 -2.00 -5.85 1.18
C VAL A 119 -3.00 -4.88 0.57
N ILE A 120 -3.41 -3.83 1.31
CA ILE A 120 -4.35 -2.82 0.79
C ILE A 120 -3.71 -2.04 -0.38
N SER A 121 -2.45 -1.63 -0.26
CA SER A 121 -1.75 -0.91 -1.32
C SER A 121 -1.70 -1.74 -2.61
N MET A 122 -1.32 -3.02 -2.51
CA MET A 122 -1.24 -3.91 -3.67
C MET A 122 -2.62 -4.20 -4.26
N PHE A 123 -3.66 -4.32 -3.43
CA PHE A 123 -5.04 -4.47 -3.90
C PHE A 123 -5.48 -3.27 -4.74
N LEU A 124 -5.29 -2.04 -4.23
CA LEU A 124 -5.62 -0.81 -4.95
C LEU A 124 -4.79 -0.64 -6.23
N GLN A 125 -3.50 -1.01 -6.21
CA GLN A 125 -2.64 -1.00 -7.40
C GLN A 125 -3.08 -2.04 -8.44
N LEU A 126 -3.46 -3.25 -8.02
CA LEU A 126 -3.98 -4.28 -8.92
C LEU A 126 -5.32 -3.88 -9.55
N GLU A 127 -6.20 -3.24 -8.77
CA GLU A 127 -7.45 -2.69 -9.26
C GLU A 127 -7.19 -1.61 -10.32
N ALA A 128 -6.30 -0.65 -10.02
CA ALA A 128 -5.88 0.38 -10.98
C ALA A 128 -5.29 -0.24 -12.27
N LEU A 129 -4.46 -1.29 -12.15
CA LEU A 129 -3.83 -1.99 -13.29
C LEU A 129 -4.83 -2.84 -14.10
N SER A 130 -5.94 -3.27 -13.50
CA SER A 130 -6.97 -4.07 -14.17
C SER A 130 -7.86 -3.22 -15.09
N ILE A 131 -8.12 -1.98 -14.67
CA ILE A 131 -8.99 -1.03 -15.37
C ILE A 131 -8.26 -0.40 -16.57
N GLN A 132 -6.93 -0.28 -16.50
CA GLN A 132 -6.08 0.26 -17.56
C GLN A 132 -5.74 -0.73 -18.68
N LYS A 133 -6.71 -1.57 -19.09
CA LYS A 133 -6.50 -2.74 -19.96
C LYS A 133 -6.10 -2.40 -21.41
N LYS A 134 -6.27 -1.16 -21.88
CA LYS A 134 -5.86 -0.69 -23.22
C LYS A 134 -4.75 0.36 -23.12
N ASP A 135 -3.61 0.03 -23.75
CA ASP A 135 -2.43 0.85 -24.08
C ASP A 135 -1.81 1.76 -22.99
N PRO A 136 -0.53 2.17 -23.13
CA PRO A 136 0.09 3.09 -22.19
C PRO A 136 -0.42 4.50 -22.48
N LEU A 137 -1.45 4.95 -21.75
CA LEU A 137 -1.76 6.38 -21.69
C LEU A 137 -0.77 7.07 -20.75
N PRO A 138 -0.28 8.28 -21.08
CA PRO A 138 0.51 9.08 -20.16
C PRO A 138 -0.27 9.32 -18.87
N ALA A 139 0.43 9.41 -17.73
CA ALA A 139 -0.17 9.54 -16.40
C ALA A 139 -1.19 10.69 -16.29
N ASP A 140 -1.02 11.75 -17.09
CA ASP A 140 -1.93 12.91 -17.14
C ASP A 140 -3.29 12.61 -17.82
N LYS A 141 -3.36 11.56 -18.65
CA LYS A 141 -4.60 11.09 -19.31
C LYS A 141 -5.20 9.84 -18.64
N MET A 142 -4.53 9.32 -17.62
CA MET A 142 -4.97 8.10 -16.94
C MET A 142 -6.22 8.40 -16.11
N VAL A 143 -7.32 7.71 -16.41
CA VAL A 143 -8.54 7.77 -15.61
C VAL A 143 -8.45 6.70 -14.53
N VAL A 144 -8.29 7.12 -13.28
CA VAL A 144 -8.38 6.24 -12.11
C VAL A 144 -9.77 6.38 -11.52
N PRO A 145 -10.41 5.28 -11.08
CA PRO A 145 -11.67 5.37 -10.36
C PRO A 145 -11.53 6.21 -9.10
N THR A 146 -12.56 6.99 -8.79
CA THR A 146 -12.58 7.87 -7.62
C THR A 146 -12.38 7.12 -6.30
N HIS A 147 -12.89 5.89 -6.18
CA HIS A 147 -12.73 5.09 -4.97
C HIS A 147 -11.30 4.58 -4.78
N VAL A 148 -10.61 4.27 -5.87
CA VAL A 148 -9.19 3.87 -5.86
C VAL A 148 -8.30 5.06 -5.48
N ASP A 149 -8.57 6.24 -6.02
CA ASP A 149 -7.89 7.49 -5.63
C ASP A 149 -8.09 7.81 -4.15
N PHE A 150 -9.33 7.74 -3.69
CA PHE A 150 -9.68 8.03 -2.29
C PHE A 150 -9.07 6.99 -1.34
N GLY A 151 -9.11 5.71 -1.72
CA GLY A 151 -8.49 4.62 -0.96
C GLY A 151 -6.98 4.81 -0.81
N MET A 152 -6.29 5.18 -1.89
CA MET A 152 -4.84 5.48 -1.82
C MET A 152 -4.55 6.70 -0.96
N ALA A 153 -5.35 7.76 -1.05
CA ALA A 153 -5.17 8.96 -0.24
C ALA A 153 -5.36 8.68 1.26
N ILE A 154 -6.40 7.93 1.63
CA ILE A 154 -6.62 7.48 3.00
C ILE A 154 -5.45 6.63 3.46
N LEU A 155 -5.03 5.65 2.65
CA LEU A 155 -3.95 4.74 3.01
C LEU A 155 -2.65 5.50 3.29
N VAL A 156 -2.29 6.47 2.44
CA VAL A 156 -1.13 7.35 2.65
C VAL A 156 -1.31 8.15 3.93
N ALA A 157 -2.45 8.83 4.12
CA ALA A 157 -2.68 9.68 5.27
C ALA A 157 -2.52 8.89 6.58
N VAL A 158 -3.16 7.73 6.67
CA VAL A 158 -3.05 6.83 7.83
C VAL A 158 -1.61 6.34 8.01
N SER A 159 -0.92 5.94 6.93
CA SER A 159 0.46 5.46 7.01
C SER A 159 1.42 6.56 7.46
N CYS A 160 1.24 7.80 6.98
CA CYS A 160 2.02 8.97 7.40
C CYS A 160 1.77 9.31 8.86
N VAL A 161 0.51 9.39 9.30
CA VAL A 161 0.17 9.67 10.70
C VAL A 161 0.76 8.60 11.61
N LEU A 162 0.63 7.32 11.26
CA LEU A 162 1.18 6.23 12.04
C LEU A 162 2.71 6.29 12.11
N SER A 163 3.37 6.59 10.99
CA SER A 163 4.83 6.74 10.93
C SER A 163 5.30 7.94 11.78
N PHE A 164 4.57 9.05 11.75
CA PHE A 164 4.85 10.22 12.55
C PHE A 164 4.67 9.93 14.05
N VAL A 165 3.56 9.29 14.44
CA VAL A 165 3.32 8.89 15.84
C VAL A 165 4.42 7.96 16.33
N PHE A 166 4.83 6.98 15.52
CA PHE A 166 5.93 6.09 15.87
C PHE A 166 7.25 6.86 16.05
N PHE A 167 7.59 7.75 15.11
CA PHE A 167 8.83 8.51 15.18
C PHE A 167 8.89 9.45 16.38
N VAL A 168 7.78 10.14 16.70
CA VAL A 168 7.72 11.12 17.80
C VAL A 168 7.58 10.45 19.16
N PHE A 169 6.69 9.47 19.30
CA PHE A 169 6.33 8.94 20.62
C PHE A 169 6.99 7.61 20.98
N VAL A 170 7.42 6.81 19.99
CA VAL A 170 7.91 5.44 20.25
C VAL A 170 9.43 5.38 20.20
N LYS A 171 10.08 6.22 19.39
CA LYS A 171 11.54 6.27 19.32
C LYS A 171 12.19 6.83 20.58
N GLU A 172 11.51 7.73 21.30
CA GLU A 172 12.01 8.32 22.55
C GLU A 172 12.02 7.34 23.73
N ASP A 173 11.15 6.31 23.69
CA ASP A 173 10.97 5.32 24.76
C ASP A 173 11.68 3.98 24.50
N MET A 174 12.53 3.88 23.46
CA MET A 174 13.37 2.69 23.28
C MET A 174 14.60 2.85 24.18
N GLU A 175 14.52 2.33 25.40
CA GLU A 175 15.67 2.15 26.28
C GLU A 175 16.74 1.31 25.55
N LEU A 176 17.94 1.88 25.45
CA LEU A 176 19.14 1.28 24.88
C LEU A 176 19.62 0.07 25.69
#